data_AF-A0A554VAN0-F1
#
_entry.id   AF-A0A554VAN0-F1
#
_cell.length_a   1.000
_cell.length_b   1.000
_cell.length_c   1.000
_cell.angle_alpha   90.00
_cell.angle_beta   90.00
_cell.angle_gamma   90.00
#
_symmetry.space_group_name_H-M   'P 1'
#
loop_
_entity.id
_entity.type
_entity.pdbx_description
1 polymer ?
#
loop_
_entity_poly.entity_id
_entity_poly.type
_entity_poly.pdbx_seq_one_letter_code
_entity_poly.pdbx_strand_id
1 'polypeptide(L)'
;MQKLLIILILILTFSCSQKQTDNRITEFEKVLGERETKSLNLLVSDFEKNLRKIYPDLLTEKAYRQYLTDMISRSTADRNKFQFQSDKTNTEFNESGLWDEIYTKDSVHRLQVNRVGKYMRALYEIKDSDSLIKKYWNARDAAGMMQNELVVNGILSSKPDFNDYFHKRIVILEFSF
;
A
#
# COMPACT_ATOMS: atom_id res chain seq x y z
N MET A 1 -58.04 7.82 37.30
CA MET A 1 -58.10 8.31 35.92
C MET A 1 -56.68 8.70 35.51
N GLN A 2 -56.24 8.18 34.36
CA GLN A 2 -55.07 8.56 33.52
C GLN A 2 -53.72 8.73 34.25
N LYS A 3 -52.86 7.71 34.28
CA LYS A 3 -51.89 7.34 33.22
C LYS A 3 -51.13 8.55 32.63
N LEU A 4 -49.95 8.82 33.17
CA LEU A 4 -48.85 9.40 32.41
C LEU A 4 -47.61 8.52 32.64
N LEU A 5 -47.36 7.60 31.71
CA LEU A 5 -46.12 6.82 31.66
C LEU A 5 -45.21 7.58 30.70
N ILE A 6 -44.38 8.48 31.24
CA ILE A 6 -43.29 9.08 30.49
C ILE A 6 -42.21 8.01 30.38
N ILE A 7 -42.22 7.26 29.28
CA ILE A 7 -41.12 6.37 28.92
C ILE A 7 -40.00 7.27 28.42
N LEU A 8 -39.08 7.59 29.32
CA LEU A 8 -37.78 8.17 28.98
C LEU A 8 -36.99 7.09 28.24
N ILE A 9 -37.12 7.05 26.91
CA ILE A 9 -36.23 6.25 26.06
C ILE A 9 -34.86 6.92 26.14
N LEU A 10 -34.03 6.44 27.08
CA LEU A 10 -32.58 6.61 27.01
C LEU A 10 -32.11 5.89 25.75
N ILE A 11 -32.13 6.59 24.63
CA ILE A 11 -31.37 6.20 23.45
C ILE A 11 -29.90 6.41 23.84
N LEU A 12 -29.31 5.37 24.43
CA LEU A 12 -27.86 5.21 24.55
C LEU A 12 -27.30 5.07 23.14
N THR A 13 -27.16 6.19 22.42
CA THR A 13 -26.30 6.28 21.24
C THR A 13 -24.86 6.39 21.70
N PHE A 14 -24.38 5.37 22.43
CA PHE A 14 -22.97 5.05 22.44
C PHE A 14 -22.63 4.30 21.14
N SER A 15 -22.81 4.96 20.01
CA SER A 15 -22.03 4.64 18.80
C SER A 15 -20.78 5.51 18.79
N CYS A 16 -19.96 5.35 19.84
CA CYS A 16 -18.54 5.27 19.56
C CYS A 16 -18.37 3.96 18.79
N SER A 17 -18.46 4.03 17.45
CA SER A 17 -17.80 3.03 16.62
C SER A 17 -16.34 3.08 17.03
N GLN A 18 -15.98 2.22 17.99
CA GLN A 18 -14.61 1.92 18.34
C GLN A 18 -14.00 1.47 17.02
N LYS A 19 -13.33 2.41 16.34
CA LYS A 19 -12.81 2.22 14.99
C LYS A 19 -11.97 0.97 15.11
N GLN A 20 -12.48 -0.15 14.57
CA GLN A 20 -11.89 -1.45 14.80
C GLN A 20 -10.50 -1.35 14.19
N THR A 21 -9.49 -1.20 15.04
CA THR A 21 -8.11 -1.06 14.59
C THR A 21 -7.80 -2.37 13.92
N ASP A 22 -7.52 -2.32 12.63
CA ASP A 22 -7.12 -3.49 11.87
C ASP A 22 -5.80 -4.02 12.47
N ASN A 23 -5.88 -5.12 13.21
CA ASN A 23 -4.74 -5.69 13.94
C ASN A 23 -3.56 -6.00 13.00
N ARG A 24 -3.83 -6.26 11.71
CA ARG A 24 -2.80 -6.46 10.69
C ARG A 24 -1.87 -5.26 10.60
N ILE A 25 -2.41 -4.03 10.74
CA ILE A 25 -1.62 -2.79 10.70
C ILE A 25 -0.66 -2.76 11.87
N THR A 26 -1.14 -3.07 13.08
CA THR A 26 -0.30 -3.10 14.28
C THR A 26 0.80 -4.16 14.19
N GLU A 27 0.49 -5.36 13.70
CA GLU A 27 1.47 -6.44 13.51
C GLU A 27 2.53 -6.05 12.47
N PHE A 28 2.09 -5.51 11.34
CA PHE A 28 2.98 -5.06 10.27
C PHE A 28 3.91 -3.92 10.73
N GLU A 29 3.36 -2.85 11.30
CA GLU A 29 4.12 -1.66 11.70
C GLU A 29 5.08 -1.97 12.86
N LYS A 30 4.72 -2.92 13.74
CA LYS A 30 5.62 -3.41 14.79
C LYS A 30 6.89 -4.06 14.22
N VAL A 31 6.78 -4.80 13.12
CA VAL A 31 7.94 -5.43 12.46
C VAL A 31 8.68 -4.44 11.57
N LEU A 32 7.94 -3.59 10.83
CA LEU A 32 8.54 -2.62 9.92
C LEU A 32 9.34 -1.55 10.67
N GLY A 33 8.85 -1.10 11.82
CA GLY A 33 9.43 -0.02 12.61
C GLY A 33 8.77 1.32 12.35
N GLU A 34 8.78 2.20 13.36
CA GLU A 34 8.10 3.49 13.30
C GLU A 34 8.70 4.43 12.24
N ARG A 35 10.04 4.43 12.10
CA ARG A 35 10.76 5.31 11.16
C ARG A 35 10.43 4.93 9.72
N GLU A 36 10.52 3.65 9.41
CA GLU A 36 10.25 3.05 8.11
C GLU A 36 8.75 3.14 7.76
N THR A 37 7.87 2.94 8.73
CA THR A 37 6.41 3.13 8.56
C THR A 37 6.07 4.57 8.18
N LYS A 38 6.66 5.56 8.85
CA LYS A 38 6.44 6.99 8.51
C LYS A 38 6.91 7.31 7.09
N SER A 39 8.04 6.74 6.68
CA SER A 39 8.55 6.89 5.32
C SER A 39 7.64 6.25 4.28
N LEU A 40 7.12 5.04 4.55
CA LEU A 40 6.15 4.37 3.67
C LEU A 40 4.83 5.15 3.56
N ASN A 41 4.38 5.78 4.66
CA ASN A 41 3.22 6.66 4.64
C ASN A 41 3.44 7.90 3.77
N LEU A 42 4.65 8.48 3.79
CA LEU A 42 4.98 9.61 2.93
C LEU A 42 4.97 9.20 1.45
N LEU A 43 5.54 8.05 1.12
CA LEU A 43 5.47 7.44 -0.22
C LEU A 43 4.03 7.28 -0.71
N VAL A 44 3.14 6.75 0.13
CA VAL A 44 1.71 6.60 -0.19
C VAL A 44 1.07 7.96 -0.46
N SER A 45 1.33 8.94 0.40
CA SER A 45 0.75 10.28 0.26
C SER A 45 1.21 10.98 -1.02
N ASP A 46 2.49 10.89 -1.36
CA ASP A 46 3.07 11.48 -2.56
C ASP A 46 2.56 10.79 -3.84
N PHE A 47 2.46 9.45 -3.82
CA PHE A 47 1.84 8.68 -4.89
C PHE A 47 0.37 9.07 -5.11
N GLU A 48 -0.46 9.09 -4.07
CA GLU A 48 -1.87 9.45 -4.18
C GLU A 48 -2.04 10.93 -4.59
N LYS A 49 -1.11 11.82 -4.22
CA LYS A 49 -1.06 13.19 -4.74
C LYS A 49 -0.80 13.22 -6.24
N ASN A 50 0.12 12.39 -6.74
CA ASN A 50 0.32 12.27 -8.18
C ASN A 50 -0.89 11.66 -8.89
N LEU A 51 -1.52 10.60 -8.33
CA LEU A 51 -2.75 10.02 -8.87
C LEU A 51 -3.85 11.06 -9.07
N ARG A 52 -4.10 11.92 -8.09
CA ARG A 52 -5.10 12.99 -8.19
C ARG A 52 -4.76 14.02 -9.26
N LYS A 53 -3.47 14.25 -9.53
CA LYS A 53 -3.02 15.15 -10.60
C LYS A 53 -3.29 14.54 -11.98
N ILE A 54 -3.01 13.25 -12.15
CA ILE A 54 -3.10 12.59 -13.47
C ILE A 54 -4.49 12.02 -13.79
N TYR A 55 -5.33 11.84 -12.76
CA TYR A 55 -6.73 11.40 -12.88
C TYR A 55 -7.66 12.24 -11.98
N PRO A 56 -7.81 13.55 -12.23
CA PRO A 56 -8.56 14.45 -11.34
C PRO A 56 -10.05 14.09 -11.18
N ASP A 57 -10.64 13.47 -12.20
CA ASP A 57 -12.07 13.12 -12.23
C ASP A 57 -12.35 11.70 -11.71
N LEU A 58 -11.32 10.95 -11.29
CA LEU A 58 -11.47 9.59 -10.78
C LEU A 58 -11.38 9.56 -9.25
N LEU A 59 -12.27 8.77 -8.64
CA LEU A 59 -12.13 8.36 -7.24
C LEU A 59 -10.84 7.55 -7.07
N THR A 60 -10.22 7.60 -5.89
CA THR A 60 -8.94 6.93 -5.58
C THR A 60 -8.90 5.48 -6.05
N GLU A 61 -9.93 4.68 -5.75
CA GLU A 61 -9.96 3.27 -6.18
C GLU A 61 -9.90 3.11 -7.70
N LYS A 62 -10.65 3.93 -8.44
CA LYS A 62 -10.64 3.92 -9.90
C LYS A 62 -9.31 4.46 -10.45
N ALA A 63 -8.72 5.44 -9.80
CA ALA A 63 -7.41 6.00 -10.17
C ALA A 63 -6.28 4.97 -10.03
N TYR A 64 -6.26 4.15 -8.96
CA TYR A 64 -5.30 3.04 -8.83
C TYR A 64 -5.47 2.00 -9.94
N ARG A 65 -6.71 1.60 -10.28
CA ARG A 65 -6.97 0.66 -11.38
C ARG A 65 -6.53 1.23 -12.72
N GLN A 66 -6.82 2.51 -12.97
CA GLN A 66 -6.41 3.19 -14.20
C GLN A 66 -4.89 3.29 -14.28
N TYR A 67 -4.21 3.66 -13.19
CA TYR A 67 -2.75 3.70 -13.12
C TYR A 67 -2.14 2.35 -13.50
N LEU A 68 -2.60 1.26 -12.87
CA LEU A 68 -2.11 -0.09 -13.16
C LEU A 68 -2.33 -0.48 -14.62
N THR A 69 -3.51 -0.17 -15.18
CA THR A 69 -3.84 -0.46 -16.59
C THR A 69 -2.94 0.34 -17.53
N ASP A 70 -2.73 1.63 -17.25
CA ASP A 70 -1.89 2.51 -18.05
C ASP A 70 -0.42 2.04 -18.06
N MET A 71 0.08 1.55 -16.91
CA MET A 71 1.45 1.04 -16.75
C MET A 71 1.77 -0.18 -17.62
N ILE A 72 0.77 -0.96 -18.03
CA ILE A 72 0.95 -2.13 -18.92
C ILE A 72 0.45 -1.88 -20.36
N SER A 73 -0.34 -0.84 -20.57
CA SER A 73 -0.70 -0.39 -21.91
C SER A 73 0.55 0.19 -22.60
N ARG A 74 0.83 -0.20 -23.85
CA ARG A 74 2.11 0.02 -24.56
C ARG A 74 2.51 1.49 -24.85
N SER A 75 1.96 2.46 -24.14
CA SER A 75 2.36 3.86 -24.23
C SER A 75 3.31 4.22 -23.07
N THR A 76 4.59 3.96 -23.25
CA THR A 76 5.68 4.54 -22.44
C THR A 76 5.83 6.06 -22.65
N ALA A 77 4.84 6.71 -23.27
CA ALA A 77 4.96 8.05 -23.84
C ALA A 77 5.00 9.18 -22.80
N ASP A 78 4.83 8.89 -21.51
CA ASP A 78 4.93 9.93 -20.49
C ASP A 78 5.45 9.40 -19.15
N ARG A 79 6.74 9.02 -19.11
CA ARG A 79 7.41 8.66 -17.83
C ARG A 79 7.22 9.75 -16.77
N ASN A 80 7.18 11.01 -17.20
CA ASN A 80 7.00 12.17 -16.32
C ASN A 80 5.58 12.25 -15.73
N LYS A 81 4.56 11.74 -16.44
CA LYS A 81 3.20 11.63 -15.92
C LYS A 81 3.12 10.68 -14.72
N PHE A 82 3.77 9.52 -14.82
CA PHE A 82 3.67 8.48 -13.78
C PHE A 82 4.70 8.63 -12.65
N GLN A 83 5.66 9.54 -12.80
CA GLN A 83 6.68 9.81 -11.78
C GLN A 83 6.04 10.34 -10.49
N PHE A 84 6.36 9.67 -9.40
CA PHE A 84 6.13 10.12 -8.02
C PHE A 84 7.46 9.99 -7.26
N GLN A 85 7.48 10.31 -5.97
CA GLN A 85 8.67 10.59 -5.17
C GLN A 85 9.24 11.98 -5.45
N SER A 86 8.51 13.01 -5.02
CA SER A 86 9.09 14.35 -4.87
C SER A 86 10.44 14.31 -4.13
N ASP A 87 11.33 15.28 -4.34
CA ASP A 87 12.67 15.29 -3.73
C ASP A 87 12.63 15.00 -2.22
N LYS A 88 11.69 15.63 -1.50
CA LYS A 88 11.46 15.37 -0.07
C LYS A 88 11.13 13.90 0.22
N THR A 89 10.23 13.30 -0.56
CA THR A 89 9.81 11.90 -0.39
C THR A 89 10.95 10.95 -0.74
N ASN A 90 11.69 11.23 -1.80
CA ASN A 90 12.85 10.42 -2.19
C ASN A 90 13.96 10.49 -1.13
N THR A 91 14.31 11.68 -0.64
CA THR A 91 15.28 11.85 0.45
C THR A 91 14.86 11.05 1.69
N GLU A 92 13.62 11.20 2.13
CA GLU A 92 13.09 10.47 3.28
C GLU A 92 13.06 8.95 3.06
N PHE A 93 12.73 8.51 1.84
CA PHE A 93 12.72 7.09 1.49
C PHE A 93 14.10 6.43 1.67
N ASN A 94 15.16 7.14 1.28
CA ASN A 94 16.53 6.66 1.44
C ASN A 94 17.05 6.85 2.88
N GLU A 95 16.90 8.03 3.48
CA GLU A 95 17.45 8.36 4.80
C GLU A 95 16.74 7.66 5.96
N SER A 96 15.49 7.21 5.76
CA SER A 96 14.78 6.40 6.76
C SER A 96 15.30 4.97 6.88
N GLY A 97 16.12 4.51 5.92
CA GLY A 97 16.50 3.10 5.80
C GLY A 97 15.43 2.21 5.15
N LEU A 98 14.23 2.73 4.87
CA LEU A 98 13.15 1.95 4.27
C LEU A 98 13.55 1.37 2.90
N TRP A 99 14.30 2.11 2.09
CA TRP A 99 14.81 1.61 0.81
C TRP A 99 15.63 0.32 1.01
N ASP A 100 16.54 0.29 1.99
CA ASP A 100 17.38 -0.87 2.29
C ASP A 100 16.58 -2.04 2.89
N GLU A 101 15.45 -1.76 3.55
CA GLU A 101 14.55 -2.80 4.06
C GLU A 101 13.72 -3.49 2.97
N ILE A 102 13.65 -2.89 1.78
CA ILE A 102 12.86 -3.39 0.64
C ILE A 102 13.76 -3.92 -0.47
N TYR A 103 14.88 -3.24 -0.70
CA TYR A 103 15.77 -3.44 -1.82
C TYR A 103 17.20 -3.72 -1.37
N THR A 104 17.93 -4.41 -2.22
CA THR A 104 19.37 -4.59 -2.09
C THR A 104 19.99 -4.54 -3.49
N LYS A 105 21.32 -4.56 -3.55
CA LYS A 105 22.06 -4.63 -4.80
C LYS A 105 22.92 -5.88 -4.80
N ASP A 106 22.95 -6.60 -5.92
CA ASP A 106 23.87 -7.73 -6.07
C ASP A 106 25.33 -7.26 -6.27
N SER A 107 26.25 -8.21 -6.43
CA SER A 107 27.67 -7.92 -6.62
C SER A 107 28.01 -7.10 -7.86
N VAL A 108 27.07 -7.00 -8.82
CA VAL A 108 27.19 -6.19 -10.04
C VAL A 108 26.25 -4.98 -10.02
N HIS A 109 25.80 -4.55 -8.83
CA HIS A 109 24.95 -3.38 -8.59
C HIS A 109 23.56 -3.44 -9.22
N ARG A 110 23.05 -4.62 -9.58
CA ARG A 110 21.67 -4.77 -10.06
C ARG A 110 20.72 -4.76 -8.87
N LEU A 111 19.60 -4.05 -9.04
CA LEU A 111 18.54 -3.98 -8.04
C LEU A 111 17.93 -5.38 -7.81
N GLN A 112 17.79 -5.74 -6.54
CA GLN A 112 17.18 -6.98 -6.09
C GLN A 112 16.21 -6.68 -4.94
N VAL A 113 15.27 -7.59 -4.71
CA VAL A 113 14.42 -7.54 -3.51
C VAL A 113 15.24 -7.98 -2.29
N ASN A 114 15.18 -7.21 -1.20
CA ASN A 114 15.70 -7.64 0.09
C ASN A 114 14.71 -8.61 0.75
N ARG A 115 14.90 -9.92 0.55
CA ARG A 115 14.01 -10.97 1.07
C ARG A 115 14.00 -11.09 2.59
N VAL A 116 15.08 -10.67 3.26
CA VAL A 116 15.22 -10.76 4.72
C VAL A 116 14.97 -9.41 5.41
N GLY A 117 14.75 -8.35 4.64
CA GLY A 117 14.44 -7.01 5.14
C GLY A 117 13.11 -6.96 5.88
N LYS A 118 12.96 -5.95 6.73
CA LYS A 118 11.78 -5.78 7.60
C LYS A 118 10.48 -5.74 6.82
N TYR A 119 10.47 -5.21 5.60
CA TYR A 119 9.25 -5.16 4.79
C TYR A 119 8.71 -6.56 4.44
N MET A 120 9.57 -7.45 3.91
CA MET A 120 9.17 -8.82 3.57
C MET A 120 8.80 -9.63 4.82
N ARG A 121 9.47 -9.38 5.95
CA ARG A 121 9.12 -9.98 7.25
C ARG A 121 7.77 -9.47 7.78
N ALA A 122 7.51 -8.17 7.68
CA ALA A 122 6.26 -7.57 8.12
C ALA A 122 5.07 -8.09 7.29
N LEU A 123 5.25 -8.24 5.97
CA LEU A 123 4.25 -8.89 5.12
C LEU A 123 4.04 -10.36 5.49
N TYR A 124 5.11 -11.09 5.84
CA TYR A 124 4.99 -12.50 6.23
C TYR A 124 4.07 -12.70 7.44
N GLU A 125 4.19 -11.85 8.46
CA GLU A 125 3.36 -11.94 9.68
C GLU A 125 1.86 -11.88 9.36
N ILE A 126 1.48 -11.06 8.37
CA ILE A 126 0.08 -10.84 8.03
C ILE A 126 -0.36 -11.57 6.76
N LYS A 127 0.51 -12.34 6.09
CA LYS A 127 0.24 -12.82 4.72
C LYS A 127 -1.00 -13.68 4.62
N ASP A 128 -1.34 -14.46 5.65
CA ASP A 128 -2.49 -15.37 5.62
C ASP A 128 -3.82 -14.68 5.93
N SER A 129 -3.79 -13.38 6.28
CA SER A 129 -4.99 -12.58 6.57
C SER A 129 -5.70 -12.07 5.31
N ASP A 130 -5.02 -12.03 4.17
CA ASP A 130 -5.54 -11.50 2.92
C ASP A 130 -4.96 -12.24 1.70
N SER A 131 -5.82 -12.59 0.75
CA SER A 131 -5.43 -13.41 -0.40
C SER A 131 -4.47 -12.70 -1.37
N LEU A 132 -4.57 -11.37 -1.51
CA LEU A 132 -3.67 -10.57 -2.33
C LEU A 132 -2.31 -10.45 -1.64
N ILE A 133 -2.29 -10.17 -0.33
CA ILE A 133 -1.04 -10.12 0.44
C ILE A 133 -0.31 -11.46 0.36
N LYS A 134 -1.02 -12.58 0.54
CA LYS A 134 -0.45 -13.94 0.42
C LYS A 134 0.18 -14.19 -0.94
N LYS A 135 -0.55 -13.91 -2.01
CA LYS A 135 -0.09 -14.13 -3.39
C LYS A 135 1.12 -13.25 -3.70
N TYR A 136 1.05 -11.99 -3.30
CA TYR A 136 2.12 -11.03 -3.48
C TYR A 136 3.40 -11.47 -2.78
N TRP A 137 3.31 -11.80 -1.49
CA TRP A 137 4.45 -12.27 -0.71
C TRP A 137 5.08 -13.53 -1.32
N ASN A 138 4.27 -14.54 -1.67
CA ASN A 138 4.75 -15.77 -2.29
C ASN A 138 5.45 -15.51 -3.63
N ALA A 139 4.87 -14.65 -4.48
CA ALA A 139 5.44 -14.33 -5.79
C ALA A 139 6.77 -13.56 -5.66
N ARG A 140 6.82 -12.57 -4.76
CA ARG A 140 8.01 -11.75 -4.54
C ARG A 140 9.13 -12.52 -3.84
N ASP A 141 8.81 -13.46 -2.94
CA ASP A 141 9.79 -14.36 -2.33
C ASP A 141 10.36 -15.37 -3.35
N ALA A 142 9.51 -15.95 -4.20
CA ALA A 142 9.95 -16.89 -5.22
C ALA A 142 10.78 -16.21 -6.33
N ALA A 143 10.23 -15.16 -6.95
CA ALA A 143 10.76 -14.57 -8.17
C ALA A 143 11.65 -13.33 -7.94
N GLY A 144 11.56 -12.66 -6.79
CA GLY A 144 12.20 -11.36 -6.59
C GLY A 144 11.55 -10.26 -7.43
N MET A 145 12.36 -9.52 -8.18
CA MET A 145 11.88 -8.48 -9.09
C MET A 145 11.14 -9.12 -10.27
N MET A 146 9.92 -8.67 -10.54
CA MET A 146 9.06 -9.20 -11.61
C MET A 146 8.82 -8.15 -12.69
N GLN A 147 8.48 -8.61 -13.90
CA GLN A 147 8.07 -7.70 -14.97
C GLN A 147 6.76 -7.01 -14.59
N ASN A 148 6.65 -5.70 -14.86
CA ASN A 148 5.47 -4.89 -14.55
C ASN A 148 4.16 -5.55 -15.01
N GLU A 149 4.14 -6.15 -16.20
CA GLU A 149 2.96 -6.83 -16.73
C GLU A 149 2.49 -7.98 -15.83
N LEU A 150 3.41 -8.81 -15.32
CA LEU A 150 3.09 -9.92 -14.44
C LEU A 150 2.57 -9.43 -13.08
N VAL A 151 3.22 -8.42 -12.51
CA VAL A 151 2.83 -7.82 -11.22
C VAL A 151 1.45 -7.20 -11.32
N VAL A 152 1.23 -6.35 -12.32
CA VAL A 152 -0.04 -5.65 -12.53
C VAL A 152 -1.18 -6.63 -12.76
N ASN A 153 -1.00 -7.61 -13.65
CA ASN A 153 -2.02 -8.62 -13.92
C ASN A 153 -2.31 -9.47 -12.66
N GLY A 154 -1.28 -9.82 -11.88
CA GLY A 154 -1.41 -10.53 -10.61
C GLY A 154 -2.21 -9.73 -9.56
N ILE A 155 -1.92 -8.44 -9.42
CA ILE A 155 -2.66 -7.53 -8.53
C ILE A 155 -4.11 -7.42 -9.00
N LEU A 156 -4.37 -7.04 -10.25
CA LEU A 156 -5.73 -6.80 -10.76
C LEU A 156 -6.59 -8.06 -10.72
N SER A 157 -6.04 -9.22 -11.06
CA SER A 157 -6.76 -10.51 -10.99
C SER A 157 -7.11 -10.93 -9.55
N SER A 158 -6.41 -10.39 -8.55
CA SER A 158 -6.70 -10.61 -7.13
C SER A 158 -7.81 -9.70 -6.58
N LYS A 159 -8.46 -8.89 -7.43
CA LYS A 159 -9.59 -8.01 -7.08
C LYS A 159 -9.27 -7.10 -5.88
N PRO A 160 -8.25 -6.25 -5.99
CA PRO A 160 -7.79 -5.40 -4.89
C PRO A 160 -8.88 -4.44 -4.44
N ASP A 161 -8.95 -4.16 -3.14
CA ASP A 161 -9.62 -2.99 -2.57
C ASP A 161 -8.57 -1.91 -2.30
N PHE A 162 -8.58 -0.80 -3.04
CA PHE A 162 -7.59 0.27 -2.85
C PHE A 162 -7.91 1.24 -1.71
N ASN A 163 -8.98 0.98 -0.96
CA ASN A 163 -9.19 1.59 0.36
C ASN A 163 -8.44 0.83 1.46
N ASP A 164 -8.09 -0.44 1.23
CA ASP A 164 -7.29 -1.26 2.15
C ASP A 164 -5.86 -0.71 2.29
N TYR A 165 -5.34 -0.76 3.52
CA TYR A 165 -4.02 -0.24 3.88
C TYR A 165 -2.88 -0.93 3.12
N PHE A 166 -2.96 -2.25 2.91
CA PHE A 166 -1.90 -3.05 2.33
C PHE A 166 -1.97 -3.09 0.80
N HIS A 167 -3.17 -3.22 0.23
CA HIS A 167 -3.34 -3.29 -1.22
C HIS A 167 -2.73 -2.09 -1.94
N LYS A 168 -2.93 -0.87 -1.41
CA LYS A 168 -2.34 0.33 -1.99
C LYS A 168 -0.81 0.34 -1.87
N ARG A 169 -0.27 -0.09 -0.71
CA ARG A 169 1.17 -0.11 -0.43
C ARG A 169 1.91 -1.10 -1.31
N ILE A 170 1.30 -2.24 -1.61
CA ILE A 170 1.83 -3.22 -2.56
C ILE A 170 2.02 -2.58 -3.94
N VAL A 171 1.01 -1.85 -4.45
CA VAL A 171 1.15 -1.13 -5.73
C VAL A 171 2.26 -0.11 -5.68
N ILE A 172 2.28 0.75 -4.66
CA ILE A 172 3.24 1.85 -4.58
C ILE A 172 4.67 1.34 -4.58
N LEU A 173 4.96 0.28 -3.82
CA LEU A 173 6.31 -0.25 -3.71
C LEU A 173 6.81 -0.87 -5.00
N GLU A 174 5.95 -1.51 -5.79
CA GLU A 174 6.32 -2.06 -7.10
C GLU A 174 6.75 -1.00 -8.12
N PHE A 175 6.51 0.28 -7.84
CA PHE A 175 6.88 1.39 -8.72
C PHE A 175 7.78 2.42 -8.05
N SER A 176 8.39 2.10 -6.89
CA SER A 176 9.12 3.03 -6.04
C SER A 176 10.65 2.93 -6.14
N PHE A 177 11.21 2.30 -7.17
CA PHE A 177 12.64 1.97 -7.25
C PHE A 177 13.44 2.80 -8.27
#